data_AF-A0A954T474-F1
#
_entry.id   AF-A0A954T474-F1
#
_cell.length_a   1.000
_cell.length_b   1.000
_cell.length_c   1.000
_cell.angle_alpha   90.00
_cell.angle_beta   90.00
_cell.angle_gamma   90.00
#
_symmetry.space_group_name_H-M   'P 1'
#
loop_
_entity.id
_entity.type
_entity.pdbx_description
1 polymer ?
#
loop_
_entity_poly.entity_id
_entity_poly.type
_entity_poly.pdbx_seq_one_letter_code
_entity_poly.pdbx_strand_id
1 'polypeptide(L)'
;MERDKSSDELAEITSRLNEKVRQRDLLQQQVTQTLSENPQFKHLTEQAVASELELHRNEQRVREILREADEKLPAYEQSRLFQYLYRRGVGTPAYASRGLTRRLDRWVGRMIEFQQSRKSYEFLKSTPGLMQAEVERRHAEFDEQMNAIEAFERREADSSGLTVVLDEGEQLGWQRDGLVKRVDEQKQRCQEVEQELIKLQQSQGQFYEEALTRFRTFLSQTETAVLEHHARKTPEPTDDELVSRVKWLSTEIDRLQPQVVAISSTYRNLEEQASGLDFVLRRYQQSNFDSERSSFENGFDVDEYIDRFRKGVTDKDSLWQSIRSRQDFAPTWIEQTAGGASNVLEHPLAQVLAQAMVQAAGAALQQSANRSVTRRTGQHRGGTGIPVNIPTPRFRRTNSPSFGGGQGGGFTSGKGF
;
A
#
# COMPACT_ATOMS: atom_id res chain seq x y z
N MET A 1 -33.67 -8.75 10.65
CA MET A 1 -33.33 -8.58 12.08
C MET A 1 -31.86 -8.75 12.37
N GLU A 2 -31.22 -9.93 12.22
CA GLU A 2 -29.75 -10.02 12.46
C GLU A 2 -28.91 -9.29 11.41
N ARG A 3 -29.31 -9.34 10.12
CA ARG A 3 -28.64 -8.60 9.03
C ARG A 3 -28.69 -7.10 9.23
N ASP A 4 -29.86 -6.57 9.61
CA ASP A 4 -30.05 -5.13 9.86
C ASP A 4 -29.19 -4.67 11.05
N LYS A 5 -29.14 -5.47 12.12
CA LYS A 5 -28.28 -5.20 13.28
C LYS A 5 -26.79 -5.15 12.92
N SER A 6 -26.28 -6.11 12.14
CA SER A 6 -24.87 -6.10 11.74
C SER A 6 -24.53 -4.92 10.81
N SER A 7 -25.50 -4.48 9.99
CA SER A 7 -25.34 -3.30 9.13
C SER A 7 -25.34 -2.00 9.94
N ASP A 8 -26.22 -1.89 10.93
CA ASP A 8 -26.27 -0.73 11.85
C ASP A 8 -25.00 -0.65 12.69
N GLU A 9 -24.50 -1.78 13.20
CA GLU A 9 -23.23 -1.86 13.93
C GLU A 9 -22.05 -1.43 13.05
N LEU A 10 -22.01 -1.86 11.78
CA LEU A 10 -20.98 -1.43 10.83
C LEU A 10 -21.03 0.08 10.58
N ALA A 11 -22.22 0.66 10.41
CA ALA A 11 -22.40 2.09 10.22
C ALA A 11 -21.94 2.89 11.46
N GLU A 12 -22.28 2.42 12.66
CA GLU A 12 -21.85 3.04 13.92
C GLU A 12 -20.32 3.02 14.07
N ILE A 13 -19.68 1.88 13.81
CA ILE A 13 -18.22 1.79 13.87
C ILE A 13 -17.58 2.69 12.83
N THR A 14 -18.02 2.66 11.57
CA THR A 14 -17.50 3.56 10.52
C THR A 14 -17.65 5.03 10.91
N SER A 15 -18.75 5.43 11.55
CA SER A 15 -18.92 6.82 12.02
C SER A 15 -17.93 7.18 13.13
N ARG A 16 -17.75 6.32 14.14
CA ARG A 16 -16.74 6.52 15.20
C ARG A 16 -15.33 6.60 14.64
N LEU A 17 -15.07 5.82 13.61
CA LEU A 17 -13.81 5.76 12.90
C LEU A 17 -13.49 7.09 12.21
N ASN A 18 -14.45 7.62 11.47
CA ASN A 18 -14.33 8.92 10.82
C ASN A 18 -14.10 10.04 11.84
N GLU A 19 -14.77 9.99 12.99
CA GLU A 19 -14.54 10.94 14.08
C GLU A 19 -13.11 10.87 14.62
N LYS A 20 -12.56 9.65 14.83
CA LYS A 20 -11.17 9.48 15.28
C LYS A 20 -10.16 9.98 14.26
N VAL A 21 -10.46 9.83 12.98
CA VAL A 21 -9.62 10.36 11.89
C VAL A 21 -9.61 11.88 11.90
N ARG A 22 -10.76 12.53 12.11
CA ARG A 22 -10.82 14.00 12.28
C ARG A 22 -10.02 14.45 13.50
N GLN A 23 -10.17 13.76 14.62
CA GLN A 23 -9.43 14.06 15.86
C GLN A 23 -7.91 13.91 15.65
N ARG A 24 -7.48 12.82 14.99
CA ARG A 24 -6.09 12.58 14.63
C ARG A 24 -5.53 13.72 13.79
N ASP A 25 -6.21 14.09 12.71
CA ASP A 25 -5.72 15.13 11.79
C ASP A 25 -5.54 16.48 12.51
N LEU A 26 -6.46 16.83 13.41
CA LEU A 26 -6.34 18.04 14.25
C LEU A 26 -5.17 17.96 15.23
N LEU A 27 -5.01 16.83 15.93
CA LEU A 27 -3.91 16.65 16.88
C LEU A 27 -2.55 16.61 16.18
N GLN A 28 -2.45 15.98 15.01
CA GLN A 28 -1.24 15.98 14.20
C GLN A 28 -0.83 17.40 13.79
N GLN A 29 -1.79 18.23 13.37
CA GLN A 29 -1.55 19.65 13.09
C GLN A 29 -1.01 20.39 14.32
N GLN A 30 -1.63 20.18 15.48
CA GLN A 30 -1.23 20.83 16.74
C GLN A 30 0.17 20.41 17.20
N VAL A 31 0.47 19.11 17.15
CA VAL A 31 1.79 18.57 17.50
C VAL A 31 2.85 19.12 16.57
N THR A 32 2.63 19.09 15.25
CA THR A 32 3.59 19.67 14.30
C THR A 32 3.80 21.16 14.53
N GLN A 33 2.73 21.93 14.79
CA GLN A 33 2.87 23.35 15.11
C GLN A 33 3.71 23.55 16.38
N THR A 34 3.40 22.82 17.45
CA THR A 34 4.10 22.91 18.74
C THR A 34 5.59 22.56 18.60
N LEU A 35 5.90 21.49 17.87
CA LEU A 35 7.28 21.09 17.54
C LEU A 35 7.99 22.19 16.73
N SER A 36 7.33 22.71 15.71
CA SER A 36 7.88 23.75 14.83
C SER A 36 8.08 25.09 15.53
N GLU A 37 7.40 25.35 16.66
CA GLU A 37 7.56 26.57 17.44
C GLU A 37 8.66 26.41 18.51
N ASN A 38 8.86 25.19 19.01
CA ASN A 38 9.79 24.88 20.09
C ASN A 38 11.27 25.15 19.73
N PRO A 39 11.99 26.02 20.49
CA PRO A 39 13.39 26.32 20.24
C PRO A 39 14.34 25.12 20.35
N GLN A 40 14.09 24.19 21.27
CA GLN A 40 14.93 23.00 21.45
C GLN A 40 14.82 22.07 20.24
N PHE A 41 13.59 21.86 19.75
CA PHE A 41 13.35 21.04 18.57
C PHE A 41 13.99 21.62 17.31
N LYS A 42 13.90 22.95 17.12
CA LYS A 42 14.60 23.65 16.03
C LYS A 42 16.11 23.41 16.07
N HIS A 43 16.72 23.59 17.23
CA HIS A 43 18.15 23.41 17.40
C HIS A 43 18.59 21.97 17.10
N LEU A 44 17.87 20.97 17.60
CA LEU A 44 18.15 19.55 17.31
C LEU A 44 18.00 19.24 15.82
N THR A 45 16.94 19.75 15.18
CA THR A 45 16.70 19.58 13.74
C THR A 45 17.82 20.22 12.91
N GLU A 46 18.25 21.45 13.25
CA GLU A 46 19.34 22.13 12.56
C GLU A 46 20.66 21.35 12.67
N GLN A 47 20.94 20.79 13.85
CA GLN A 47 22.11 19.93 14.07
C GLN A 47 22.04 18.66 13.23
N ALA A 48 20.88 18.00 13.17
CA ALA A 48 20.67 16.79 12.38
C ALA A 48 20.83 17.04 10.88
N VAL A 49 20.29 18.15 10.36
CA VAL A 49 20.43 18.52 8.94
C VAL A 49 21.89 18.84 8.60
N ALA A 50 22.60 19.53 9.50
CA ALA A 50 24.02 19.83 9.31
C ALA A 50 24.87 18.55 9.32
N SER A 51 24.63 17.64 10.26
CA SER A 51 25.35 16.36 10.37
C SER A 51 25.05 15.43 9.19
N GLU A 52 23.81 15.37 8.69
CA GLU A 52 23.47 14.62 7.47
C GLU A 52 24.23 15.13 6.24
N LEU A 53 24.30 16.45 6.05
CA LEU A 53 25.03 17.05 4.94
C LEU A 53 26.54 16.74 5.01
N GLU A 54 27.13 16.81 6.20
CA GLU A 54 28.53 16.44 6.40
C GLU A 54 28.77 14.95 6.16
N LEU A 55 27.90 14.10 6.69
CA LEU A 55 27.95 12.65 6.54
C LEU A 55 27.89 12.26 5.06
N HIS A 56 26.94 12.82 4.30
CA HIS A 56 26.83 12.58 2.86
C HIS A 56 28.09 13.00 2.11
N ARG A 57 28.71 14.14 2.45
CA ARG A 57 30.00 14.57 1.87
C ARG A 57 31.13 13.59 2.20
N ASN A 58 31.16 13.05 3.42
CA ASN A 58 32.19 12.10 3.82
C ASN A 58 31.99 10.74 3.14
N GLU A 59 30.76 10.26 3.01
CA GLU A 59 30.44 9.06 2.22
C GLU A 59 30.92 9.20 0.77
N GLN A 60 30.67 10.34 0.14
CA GLN A 60 31.13 10.61 -1.22
C GLN A 60 32.66 10.56 -1.32
N ARG A 61 33.37 11.23 -0.40
CA ARG A 61 34.84 11.19 -0.35
C ARG A 61 35.38 9.78 -0.14
N VAL A 62 34.75 8.99 0.74
CA VAL A 62 35.14 7.59 0.96
C VAL A 62 34.94 6.77 -0.32
N ARG A 63 33.81 6.94 -1.02
CA ARG A 63 33.55 6.25 -2.30
C ARG A 63 34.58 6.63 -3.37
N GLU A 64 34.96 7.90 -3.46
CA GLU A 64 35.99 8.37 -4.38
C GLU A 64 37.36 7.75 -4.08
N ILE A 65 37.77 7.76 -2.81
CA ILE A 65 39.06 7.20 -2.38
C ILE A 65 39.11 5.68 -2.56
N LEU A 66 38.00 4.97 -2.31
CA LEU A 66 37.91 3.52 -2.55
C LEU A 66 38.05 3.19 -4.04
N ARG A 67 37.42 3.97 -4.93
CA ARG A 67 37.60 3.82 -6.38
C ARG A 67 39.04 4.09 -6.79
N GLU A 68 39.63 5.17 -6.28
CA GLU A 68 41.02 5.51 -6.58
C GLU A 68 41.99 4.43 -6.09
N ALA A 69 41.72 3.83 -4.92
CA ALA A 69 42.49 2.71 -4.39
C ALA A 69 42.36 1.48 -5.28
N ASP A 70 41.15 1.09 -5.67
CA ASP A 70 40.89 -0.07 -6.54
C ASP A 70 41.57 0.07 -7.92
N GLU A 71 41.56 1.28 -8.49
CA GLU A 71 42.20 1.58 -9.77
C GLU A 71 43.74 1.59 -9.69
N LYS A 72 44.32 2.17 -8.63
CA LYS A 72 45.77 2.45 -8.57
C LYS A 72 46.58 1.43 -7.79
N LEU A 73 46.01 0.75 -6.79
CA LEU A 73 46.74 -0.25 -5.99
C LEU A 73 47.33 -1.38 -6.83
N PRO A 74 46.61 -1.97 -7.82
CA PRO A 74 47.16 -3.06 -8.63
C PRO A 74 48.46 -2.68 -9.34
N ALA A 75 48.58 -1.44 -9.84
CA ALA A 75 49.79 -0.97 -10.51
C ALA A 75 51.01 -0.93 -9.57
N TYR A 76 50.82 -0.55 -8.30
CA TYR A 76 51.87 -0.60 -7.28
C TYR A 76 52.20 -2.03 -6.84
N GLU A 77 51.21 -2.92 -6.78
CA GLU A 77 51.37 -4.32 -6.35
C GLU A 77 52.04 -5.20 -7.41
N GLN A 78 51.75 -4.96 -8.68
CA GLN A 78 52.38 -5.65 -9.81
C GLN A 78 53.81 -5.17 -10.09
N SER A 79 54.17 -3.96 -9.66
CA SER A 79 55.51 -3.41 -9.85
C SER A 79 56.56 -4.10 -8.97
N ARG A 80 57.37 -4.97 -9.60
CA ARG A 80 58.45 -5.73 -8.92
C ARG A 80 59.46 -4.82 -8.22
N LEU A 81 59.88 -3.73 -8.87
CA LEU A 81 60.88 -2.78 -8.33
C LEU A 81 60.32 -2.02 -7.13
N PHE A 82 59.06 -1.58 -7.20
CA PHE A 82 58.39 -0.91 -6.09
C PHE A 82 58.25 -1.85 -4.89
N GLN A 83 57.71 -3.05 -5.10
CA GLN A 83 57.52 -4.05 -4.05
C GLN A 83 58.85 -4.52 -3.43
N TYR A 84 59.93 -4.56 -4.20
CA TYR A 84 61.27 -4.86 -3.68
C TYR A 84 61.74 -3.79 -2.69
N LEU A 85 61.71 -2.51 -3.09
CA LEU A 85 62.14 -1.41 -2.23
C LEU A 85 61.21 -1.22 -1.03
N TYR A 86 59.91 -1.47 -1.21
CA TYR A 86 58.89 -1.41 -0.16
C TYR A 86 59.10 -2.49 0.91
N ARG A 87 59.22 -3.76 0.52
CA ARG A 87 59.50 -4.88 1.46
C ARG A 87 60.83 -4.72 2.21
N ARG A 88 61.81 -4.10 1.58
CA ARG A 88 63.11 -3.82 2.18
C ARG A 88 63.09 -2.63 3.16
N GLY A 89 61.98 -1.89 3.22
CA GLY A 89 61.80 -0.75 4.12
C GLY A 89 62.65 0.46 3.74
N VAL A 90 62.98 0.65 2.46
CA VAL A 90 63.79 1.78 2.00
C VAL A 90 63.14 3.11 2.41
N GLY A 91 63.91 4.02 3.01
CA GLY A 91 63.40 5.31 3.48
C GLY A 91 62.70 5.28 4.85
N THR A 92 62.66 4.14 5.54
CA THR A 92 62.30 4.06 6.97
C THR A 92 63.52 3.81 7.86
N PRO A 93 63.43 4.12 9.16
CA PRO A 93 64.48 3.80 10.14
C PRO A 93 64.83 2.31 10.19
N ALA A 94 63.87 1.43 9.84
CA ALA A 94 64.06 -0.02 9.75
C ALA A 94 64.94 -0.50 8.58
N TYR A 95 65.39 0.40 7.69
CA TYR A 95 66.23 0.03 6.55
C TYR A 95 67.66 -0.36 6.98
N ALA A 96 67.93 -1.67 7.03
CA ALA A 96 69.20 -2.20 7.55
C ALA A 96 70.37 -2.25 6.53
N SER A 97 70.11 -2.00 5.24
CA SER A 97 71.11 -2.26 4.20
C SER A 97 72.21 -1.19 4.14
N ARG A 98 73.46 -1.62 3.98
CA ARG A 98 74.67 -0.75 3.96
C ARG A 98 75.47 -0.92 2.66
N GLY A 99 76.40 0.01 2.40
CA GLY A 99 77.37 -0.10 1.30
C GLY A 99 76.78 0.01 -0.12
N LEU A 100 77.27 -0.83 -1.05
CA LEU A 100 76.92 -0.82 -2.47
C LEU A 100 75.41 -0.98 -2.70
N THR A 101 74.77 -1.86 -1.94
CA THR A 101 73.34 -2.14 -2.11
C THR A 101 72.46 -0.94 -1.76
N ARG A 102 72.87 -0.12 -0.77
CA ARG A 102 72.18 1.14 -0.45
C ARG A 102 72.31 2.19 -1.55
N ARG A 103 73.44 2.20 -2.28
CA ARG A 103 73.64 3.12 -3.41
C ARG A 103 72.74 2.73 -4.59
N LEU A 104 72.65 1.43 -4.89
CA LEU A 104 71.77 0.91 -5.93
C LEU A 104 70.29 1.14 -5.59
N ASP A 105 69.85 0.83 -4.37
CA ASP A 105 68.47 1.06 -3.94
C ASP A 105 68.07 2.54 -4.01
N ARG A 106 68.99 3.47 -3.68
CA ARG A 106 68.76 4.91 -3.80
C ARG A 106 68.74 5.39 -5.26
N TRP A 107 69.46 4.72 -6.15
CA TRP A 107 69.42 5.01 -7.58
C TRP A 107 68.11 4.53 -8.20
N VAL A 108 67.73 3.26 -7.97
CA VAL A 108 66.44 2.69 -8.39
C VAL A 108 65.28 3.50 -7.78
N GLY A 109 65.38 3.85 -6.50
CA GLY A 109 64.36 4.64 -5.81
C GLY A 109 64.19 6.06 -6.36
N ARG A 110 65.23 6.67 -6.95
CA ARG A 110 65.09 7.95 -7.67
C ARG A 110 64.43 7.77 -9.03
N MET A 111 64.71 6.67 -9.72
CA MET A 111 64.17 6.39 -11.05
C MET A 111 62.65 6.18 -11.05
N ILE A 112 62.12 5.54 -9.99
CA ILE A 112 60.68 5.27 -9.86
C ILE A 112 59.96 6.24 -8.91
N GLU A 113 60.61 7.34 -8.52
CA GLU A 113 60.07 8.31 -7.54
C GLU A 113 59.55 7.65 -6.24
N PHE A 114 60.28 6.64 -5.75
CA PHE A 114 59.83 5.72 -4.72
C PHE A 114 59.30 6.39 -3.45
N GLN A 115 59.85 7.53 -3.04
CA GLN A 115 59.37 8.25 -1.86
C GLN A 115 57.95 8.79 -2.03
N GLN A 116 57.62 9.31 -3.22
CA GLN A 116 56.28 9.81 -3.52
C GLN A 116 55.31 8.63 -3.71
N SER A 117 55.70 7.63 -4.50
CA SER A 117 54.91 6.42 -4.72
C SER A 117 54.63 5.66 -3.43
N ARG A 118 55.58 5.61 -2.49
CA ARG A 118 55.37 4.99 -1.17
C ARG A 118 54.31 5.71 -0.36
N LYS A 119 54.33 7.05 -0.31
CA LYS A 119 53.30 7.83 0.39
C LYS A 119 51.92 7.61 -0.22
N SER A 120 51.83 7.64 -1.56
CA SER A 120 50.59 7.37 -2.27
C SER A 120 50.08 5.95 -2.03
N TYR A 121 50.96 4.94 -2.04
CA TYR A 121 50.60 3.55 -1.76
C TYR A 121 50.10 3.36 -0.32
N GLU A 122 50.81 3.91 0.68
CA GLU A 122 50.38 3.85 2.08
C GLU A 122 49.04 4.57 2.30
N PHE A 123 48.85 5.73 1.66
CA PHE A 123 47.59 6.46 1.69
C PHE A 123 46.45 5.62 1.10
N LEU A 124 46.61 5.09 -0.11
CA LEU A 124 45.57 4.28 -0.77
C LEU A 124 45.28 2.97 -0.04
N LYS A 125 46.24 2.44 0.71
CA LYS A 125 46.11 1.18 1.45
C LYS A 125 45.46 1.34 2.82
N SER A 126 45.80 2.40 3.57
CA SER A 126 45.39 2.56 4.98
C SER A 126 44.30 3.59 5.20
N THR A 127 44.29 4.69 4.43
CA THR A 127 43.33 5.77 4.59
C THR A 127 41.87 5.36 4.36
N PRO A 128 41.51 4.52 3.35
CA PRO A 128 40.11 4.18 3.12
C PRO A 128 39.45 3.52 4.33
N GLY A 129 40.14 2.58 5.01
CA GLY A 129 39.61 1.91 6.19
C GLY A 129 39.43 2.84 7.38
N LEU A 130 40.38 3.77 7.62
CA LEU A 130 40.25 4.78 8.67
C LEU A 130 39.09 5.74 8.39
N MET A 131 38.90 6.14 7.13
CA MET A 131 37.81 7.03 6.75
C MET A 131 36.45 6.32 6.81
N GLN A 132 36.38 5.03 6.46
CA GLN A 132 35.18 4.22 6.66
C GLN A 132 34.78 4.16 8.14
N ALA A 133 35.74 3.85 9.03
CA ALA A 133 35.49 3.81 10.47
C ALA A 133 35.02 5.18 11.03
N GLU A 134 35.58 6.29 10.53
CA GLU A 134 35.14 7.63 10.91
C GLU A 134 33.73 7.96 10.37
N VAL A 135 33.40 7.52 9.16
CA VAL A 135 32.04 7.65 8.62
C VAL A 135 31.04 6.82 9.43
N GLU A 136 31.38 5.58 9.80
CA GLU A 136 30.57 4.73 10.67
C GLU A 136 30.35 5.36 12.05
N ARG A 137 31.39 5.96 12.64
CA ARG A 137 31.25 6.72 13.90
C ARG A 137 30.27 7.88 13.76
N ARG A 138 30.35 8.64 12.66
CA ARG A 138 29.43 9.76 12.38
C ARG A 138 28.02 9.28 12.09
N HIS A 139 27.83 8.11 11.48
CA HIS A 139 26.52 7.49 11.37
C HIS A 139 25.93 7.21 12.74
N ALA A 140 26.70 6.63 13.68
CA ALA A 140 26.22 6.36 15.02
C ALA A 140 25.85 7.65 15.78
N GLU A 141 26.66 8.72 15.65
CA GLU A 141 26.36 10.04 16.23
C GLU A 141 25.08 10.66 15.62
N PHE A 142 24.88 10.52 14.31
CA PHE A 142 23.65 10.96 13.64
C PHE A 142 22.42 10.17 14.10
N ASP A 143 22.54 8.84 14.22
CA ASP A 143 21.48 7.97 14.70
C ASP A 143 21.07 8.34 16.14
N GLU A 144 22.03 8.69 17.01
CA GLU A 144 21.75 9.18 18.36
C GLU A 144 20.97 10.51 18.35
N GLN A 145 21.35 11.45 17.47
CA GLN A 145 20.63 12.71 17.30
C GLN A 145 19.19 12.48 16.82
N MET A 146 19.00 11.58 15.85
CA MET A 146 17.66 11.23 15.36
C MET A 146 16.82 10.56 16.43
N ASN A 147 17.38 9.65 17.23
CA ASN A 147 16.68 9.05 18.37
C ASN A 147 16.25 10.11 19.40
N ALA A 148 17.07 11.13 19.65
CA ALA A 148 16.71 12.23 20.55
C ALA A 148 15.56 13.08 20.00
N ILE A 149 15.55 13.33 18.69
CA ILE A 149 14.47 14.04 17.99
C ILE A 149 13.16 13.23 18.02
N GLU A 150 13.21 11.93 17.71
CA GLU A 150 12.05 11.04 17.78
C GLU A 150 11.52 10.90 19.21
N ALA A 151 12.39 10.82 20.21
CA ALA A 151 11.98 10.79 21.61
C ALA A 151 11.30 12.10 22.05
N PHE A 152 11.74 13.23 21.50
CA PHE A 152 11.10 14.52 21.75
C PHE A 152 9.71 14.58 21.11
N GLU A 153 9.59 14.18 19.84
CA GLU A 153 8.32 14.13 19.13
C GLU A 153 7.31 13.20 19.80
N ARG A 154 7.73 11.99 20.20
CA ARG A 154 6.88 11.05 20.94
C ARG A 154 6.34 11.64 22.22
N ARG A 155 7.15 12.36 23.00
CA ARG A 155 6.68 13.02 24.24
C ARG A 155 5.62 14.07 23.97
N GLU A 156 5.81 14.88 22.93
CA GLU A 156 4.84 15.91 22.55
C GLU A 156 3.55 15.26 22.04
N ALA A 157 3.66 14.20 21.23
CA ALA A 157 2.51 13.41 20.76
C ALA A 157 1.74 12.76 21.93
N ASP A 158 2.44 12.16 22.90
CA ASP A 158 1.85 11.59 24.11
C ASP A 158 1.15 12.65 24.94
N SER A 159 1.79 13.81 25.15
CA SER A 159 1.22 14.92 25.94
C SER A 159 -0.03 15.53 25.29
N SER A 160 -0.10 15.51 23.96
CA SER A 160 -1.24 15.98 23.18
C SER A 160 -2.36 14.94 23.09
N GLY A 161 -2.13 13.70 23.55
CA GLY A 161 -3.08 12.59 23.43
C GLY A 161 -3.17 11.99 22.03
N LEU A 162 -2.24 12.34 21.12
CA LEU A 162 -2.22 11.84 19.75
C LEU A 162 -2.01 10.32 19.72
N THR A 163 -1.13 9.79 20.56
CA THR A 163 -0.85 8.34 20.62
C THR A 163 -2.08 7.54 21.05
N VAL A 164 -2.85 8.04 22.01
CA VAL A 164 -4.12 7.42 22.43
C VAL A 164 -5.13 7.38 21.28
N VAL A 165 -5.27 8.48 20.53
CA VAL A 165 -6.19 8.53 19.38
C VAL A 165 -5.75 7.59 18.25
N LEU A 166 -4.45 7.46 18.02
CA LEU A 166 -3.91 6.51 17.04
C LEU A 166 -4.21 5.05 17.44
N ASP A 167 -3.97 4.69 18.71
CA ASP A 167 -4.24 3.34 19.22
C ASP A 167 -5.74 3.01 19.20
N GLU A 168 -6.60 3.94 19.62
CA GLU A 168 -8.06 3.78 19.57
C GLU A 168 -8.57 3.66 18.12
N GLY A 169 -8.03 4.49 17.22
CA GLY A 169 -8.31 4.43 15.79
C GLY A 169 -7.97 3.05 15.24
N GLU A 170 -6.73 2.58 15.44
CA GLU A 170 -6.27 1.27 14.98
C GLU A 170 -7.20 0.16 15.48
N GLN A 171 -7.54 0.14 16.77
CA GLN A 171 -8.46 -0.85 17.34
C GLN A 171 -9.84 -0.82 16.69
N LEU A 172 -10.42 0.37 16.48
CA LEU A 172 -11.70 0.50 15.78
C LEU A 172 -11.61 0.04 14.32
N GLY A 173 -10.46 0.24 13.67
CA GLY A 173 -10.17 -0.29 12.35
C GLY A 173 -10.20 -1.81 12.29
N TRP A 174 -9.49 -2.45 13.21
CA TRP A 174 -9.52 -3.92 13.36
C TRP A 174 -10.93 -4.43 13.65
N GLN A 175 -11.71 -3.73 14.47
CA GLN A 175 -13.11 -4.07 14.74
C GLN A 175 -13.98 -3.95 13.50
N ARG A 176 -13.84 -2.87 12.72
CA ARG A 176 -14.55 -2.67 11.45
C ARG A 176 -14.21 -3.77 10.45
N ASP A 177 -12.92 -4.05 10.25
CA ASP A 177 -12.46 -5.09 9.31
C ASP A 177 -13.00 -6.48 9.71
N GLY A 178 -13.04 -6.77 11.02
CA GLY A 178 -13.65 -7.99 11.55
C GLY A 178 -15.17 -8.03 11.32
N LEU A 179 -15.87 -6.91 11.48
CA LEU A 179 -17.30 -6.78 11.20
C LEU A 179 -17.63 -6.98 9.73
N VAL A 180 -16.90 -6.32 8.82
CA VAL A 180 -17.08 -6.47 7.37
C VAL A 180 -16.95 -7.93 6.97
N LYS A 181 -15.90 -8.62 7.46
CA LYS A 181 -15.70 -10.07 7.22
C LYS A 181 -16.86 -10.90 7.75
N ARG A 182 -17.32 -10.63 8.99
CA ARG A 182 -18.43 -11.35 9.61
C ARG A 182 -19.75 -11.14 8.86
N VAL A 183 -20.03 -9.94 8.38
CA VAL A 183 -21.20 -9.64 7.52
C VAL A 183 -21.11 -10.41 6.21
N ASP A 184 -19.93 -10.45 5.58
CA ASP A 184 -19.70 -11.18 4.34
C ASP A 184 -19.90 -12.69 4.51
N GLU A 185 -19.37 -13.27 5.60
CA GLU A 185 -19.55 -14.68 5.95
C GLU A 185 -21.02 -15.03 6.22
N GLN A 186 -21.75 -14.17 6.95
CA GLN A 186 -23.19 -14.35 7.19
C GLN A 186 -23.98 -14.34 5.88
N LYS A 187 -23.67 -13.42 4.96
CA LYS A 187 -24.32 -13.35 3.65
C LYS A 187 -24.06 -14.59 2.81
N GLN A 188 -22.82 -15.08 2.78
CA GLN A 188 -22.47 -16.32 2.07
C GLN A 188 -23.23 -17.52 2.63
N ARG A 189 -23.31 -17.66 3.96
CA ARG A 189 -24.09 -18.73 4.60
C ARG A 189 -25.57 -18.66 4.27
N CYS A 190 -26.17 -17.47 4.22
CA CYS A 190 -27.55 -17.32 3.78
C CYS A 190 -27.74 -17.82 2.34
N GLN A 191 -26.85 -17.43 1.42
CA GLN A 191 -26.89 -17.88 0.03
C GLN A 191 -26.73 -19.40 -0.10
N GLU A 192 -25.85 -20.01 0.68
CA GLU A 192 -25.67 -21.47 0.71
C GLU A 192 -26.93 -22.19 1.19
N VAL A 193 -27.53 -21.73 2.29
CA VAL A 193 -28.77 -22.30 2.83
C VAL A 193 -29.94 -22.12 1.85
N GLU A 194 -30.05 -20.97 1.18
CA GLU A 194 -31.05 -20.74 0.14
C GLU A 194 -30.87 -21.71 -1.03
N GLN A 195 -29.63 -21.94 -1.48
CA GLN A 195 -29.33 -22.92 -2.52
C GLN A 195 -29.64 -24.35 -2.09
N GLU A 196 -29.35 -24.72 -0.84
CA GLU A 196 -29.72 -26.02 -0.28
C GLU A 196 -31.24 -26.20 -0.21
N LEU A 197 -31.97 -25.16 0.18
CA LEU A 197 -33.43 -25.18 0.25
C LEU A 197 -34.05 -25.37 -1.14
N ILE A 198 -33.52 -24.71 -2.17
CA ILE A 198 -33.91 -24.92 -3.56
C ILE A 198 -33.67 -26.39 -3.99
N LYS A 199 -32.50 -26.94 -3.66
CA LYS A 199 -32.17 -28.35 -3.97
C LYS A 199 -33.10 -29.33 -3.27
N LEU A 200 -33.44 -29.09 -2.00
CA LEU A 200 -34.36 -29.92 -1.22
C LEU A 200 -35.81 -29.83 -1.73
N GLN A 201 -36.25 -28.66 -2.19
CA GLN A 201 -37.55 -28.54 -2.85
C GLN A 201 -37.62 -29.31 -4.17
N GLN A 202 -36.51 -29.41 -4.90
CA GLN A 202 -36.38 -30.24 -6.10
C GLN A 202 -36.22 -31.72 -5.77
N SER A 203 -35.80 -32.08 -4.55
CA SER A 203 -35.47 -33.46 -4.17
C SER A 203 -36.70 -34.32 -3.82
N GLN A 204 -37.84 -34.19 -4.52
CA GLN A 204 -38.88 -35.23 -4.49
C GLN A 204 -38.36 -36.60 -4.97
N GLY A 205 -37.09 -36.67 -5.41
CA GLY A 205 -36.28 -37.86 -5.57
C GLY A 205 -36.07 -38.14 -7.04
N GLN A 206 -34.85 -38.53 -7.43
CA GLN A 206 -34.52 -38.82 -8.83
C GLN A 206 -35.51 -39.82 -9.46
N PHE A 207 -35.93 -40.84 -8.71
CA PHE A 207 -36.90 -41.83 -9.18
C PHE A 207 -38.33 -41.28 -9.31
N TYR A 208 -38.71 -40.30 -8.49
CA TYR A 208 -40.00 -39.64 -8.62
C TYR A 208 -40.02 -38.75 -9.86
N GLU A 209 -38.97 -37.95 -10.09
CA GLU A 209 -38.84 -37.15 -11.31
C GLU A 209 -38.74 -38.01 -12.57
N GLU A 210 -37.99 -39.12 -12.53
CA GLU A 210 -37.93 -40.08 -13.64
C GLU A 210 -39.28 -40.74 -13.90
N ALA A 211 -40.00 -41.15 -12.85
CA ALA A 211 -41.34 -41.71 -12.99
C ALA A 211 -42.33 -40.68 -13.56
N LEU A 212 -42.29 -39.44 -13.06
CA LEU A 212 -43.12 -38.34 -13.55
C LEU A 212 -42.81 -38.01 -15.01
N THR A 213 -41.52 -38.02 -15.38
CA THR A 213 -41.05 -37.78 -16.75
C THR A 213 -41.50 -38.90 -17.68
N ARG A 214 -41.32 -40.17 -17.30
CA ARG A 214 -41.81 -41.32 -18.06
C ARG A 214 -43.32 -41.29 -18.23
N PHE A 215 -44.07 -40.95 -17.18
CA PHE A 215 -45.52 -40.78 -17.24
C PHE A 215 -45.92 -39.65 -18.19
N ARG A 216 -45.25 -38.48 -18.12
CA ARG A 216 -45.46 -37.37 -19.06
C ARG A 216 -45.16 -37.76 -20.49
N THR A 217 -44.04 -38.43 -20.74
CA THR A 217 -43.66 -38.91 -22.08
C THR A 217 -44.70 -39.88 -22.62
N PHE A 218 -45.11 -40.88 -21.83
CA PHE A 218 -46.16 -41.83 -22.21
C PHE A 218 -47.48 -41.13 -22.55
N LEU A 219 -47.93 -40.19 -21.71
CA LEU A 219 -49.17 -39.44 -21.93
C LEU A 219 -49.06 -38.47 -23.12
N SER A 220 -47.89 -37.90 -23.40
CA SER A 220 -47.66 -37.02 -24.54
C SER A 220 -47.58 -37.77 -25.88
N GLN A 221 -47.10 -39.02 -25.87
CA GLN A 221 -46.98 -39.88 -27.05
C GLN A 221 -48.28 -40.63 -27.36
N THR A 222 -49.15 -40.80 -26.35
CA THR A 222 -50.48 -41.37 -26.55
C THR A 222 -51.40 -40.27 -27.08
N GLU A 223 -51.75 -40.31 -28.36
CA GLU A 223 -52.72 -39.36 -28.93
C GLU A 223 -54.01 -39.39 -28.10
N THR A 224 -54.50 -38.21 -27.69
CA THR A 224 -55.73 -38.06 -26.92
C THR A 224 -56.92 -38.71 -27.64
N ALA A 225 -56.87 -38.79 -28.97
CA ALA A 225 -57.81 -39.51 -29.82
C ALA A 225 -57.84 -41.04 -29.57
N VAL A 226 -56.69 -41.65 -29.25
CA VAL A 226 -56.59 -43.07 -28.90
C VAL A 226 -57.22 -43.31 -27.53
N LEU A 227 -56.96 -42.43 -26.55
CA LEU A 227 -57.59 -42.49 -25.23
C LEU A 227 -59.12 -42.30 -25.32
N GLU A 228 -59.60 -41.34 -26.11
CA GLU A 228 -61.04 -41.13 -26.38
C GLU A 228 -61.67 -42.36 -27.07
N HIS A 229 -60.95 -43.02 -27.99
CA HIS A 229 -61.44 -44.22 -28.66
C HIS A 229 -61.55 -45.43 -27.72
N HIS A 230 -60.63 -45.56 -26.75
CA HIS A 230 -60.67 -46.63 -25.76
C HIS A 230 -61.72 -46.38 -24.66
N ALA A 231 -61.86 -45.14 -24.19
CA ALA A 231 -62.88 -44.78 -23.18
C ALA A 231 -64.32 -45.03 -23.69
N ARG A 232 -64.60 -44.74 -24.97
CA ARG A 232 -65.92 -45.04 -25.57
C ARG A 232 -66.24 -46.53 -25.70
N LYS A 233 -65.26 -47.42 -25.55
CA LYS A 233 -65.47 -48.87 -25.56
C LYS A 233 -65.75 -49.43 -24.17
N THR A 234 -65.56 -48.64 -23.12
CA THR A 234 -65.88 -49.06 -21.76
C THR A 234 -67.37 -48.83 -21.46
N PRO A 235 -68.04 -49.72 -20.70
CA PRO A 235 -69.47 -49.59 -20.41
C PRO A 235 -69.81 -48.46 -19.43
N GLU A 236 -68.83 -47.99 -18.66
CA GLU A 236 -69.01 -47.04 -17.57
C GLU A 236 -68.58 -45.63 -18.01
N PRO A 237 -69.38 -44.58 -17.77
CA PRO A 237 -69.10 -43.22 -18.26
C PRO A 237 -67.90 -42.54 -17.58
N THR A 238 -67.39 -43.12 -16.50
CA THR A 238 -66.24 -42.60 -15.73
C THR A 238 -64.99 -42.47 -16.58
N ASP A 239 -64.76 -43.37 -17.53
CA ASP A 239 -63.57 -43.32 -18.40
C ASP A 239 -63.62 -42.13 -19.37
N ASP A 240 -64.81 -41.80 -19.91
CA ASP A 240 -65.00 -40.63 -20.76
C ASP A 240 -64.79 -39.31 -19.98
N GLU A 241 -65.21 -39.26 -18.72
CA GLU A 241 -64.96 -38.14 -17.81
C GLU A 241 -63.46 -37.98 -17.52
N LEU A 242 -62.76 -39.08 -17.26
CA LEU A 242 -61.31 -39.09 -17.02
C LEU A 242 -60.52 -38.62 -18.24
N VAL A 243 -60.85 -39.10 -19.44
CA VAL A 243 -60.20 -38.65 -20.69
C VAL A 243 -60.46 -37.16 -20.95
N SER A 244 -61.70 -36.70 -20.72
CA SER A 244 -62.04 -35.28 -20.81
C SER A 244 -61.23 -34.43 -19.81
N ARG A 245 -61.03 -34.94 -18.59
CA ARG A 245 -60.22 -34.29 -17.56
C ARG A 245 -58.74 -34.25 -17.94
N VAL A 246 -58.19 -35.34 -18.49
CA VAL A 246 -56.79 -35.39 -18.97
C VAL A 246 -56.58 -34.40 -20.11
N LYS A 247 -57.51 -34.31 -21.07
CA LYS A 247 -57.47 -33.33 -22.16
C LYS A 247 -57.49 -31.89 -21.66
N TRP A 248 -58.37 -31.59 -20.71
CA TRP A 248 -58.43 -30.27 -20.08
C TRP A 248 -57.13 -29.94 -19.33
N LEU A 249 -56.61 -30.88 -18.54
CA LEU A 249 -55.33 -30.74 -17.83
C LEU A 249 -54.15 -30.53 -18.79
N SER A 250 -54.09 -31.27 -19.90
CA SER A 250 -53.05 -31.10 -20.92
C SER A 250 -53.09 -29.69 -21.52
N THR A 251 -54.30 -29.20 -21.84
CA THR A 251 -54.49 -27.84 -22.36
C THR A 251 -54.06 -26.77 -21.34
N GLU A 252 -54.38 -26.97 -20.05
CA GLU A 252 -53.95 -26.05 -19.00
C GLU A 252 -52.44 -26.10 -18.76
N ILE A 253 -51.80 -27.27 -18.87
CA ILE A 253 -50.34 -27.42 -18.82
C ILE A 253 -49.70 -26.67 -19.99
N ASP A 254 -50.17 -26.89 -21.22
CA ASP A 254 -49.65 -26.19 -22.41
C ASP A 254 -49.81 -24.67 -22.30
N ARG A 255 -50.88 -24.21 -21.63
CA ARG A 255 -51.12 -22.79 -21.36
C ARG A 255 -50.20 -22.21 -20.28
N LEU A 256 -49.94 -22.95 -19.20
CA LEU A 256 -49.15 -22.50 -18.05
C LEU A 256 -47.64 -22.66 -18.26
N GLN A 257 -47.21 -23.65 -19.02
CA GLN A 257 -45.79 -23.93 -19.27
C GLN A 257 -44.99 -22.72 -19.79
N PRO A 258 -45.44 -21.95 -20.80
CA PRO A 258 -44.72 -20.75 -21.22
C PRO A 258 -44.68 -19.67 -20.13
N GLN A 259 -45.72 -19.59 -19.27
CA GLN A 259 -45.74 -18.64 -18.14
C GLN A 259 -44.71 -19.02 -17.09
N VAL A 260 -44.60 -20.31 -16.75
CA VAL A 260 -43.58 -20.83 -15.82
C VAL A 260 -42.17 -20.54 -16.35
N VAL A 261 -41.92 -20.76 -17.64
CA VAL A 261 -40.62 -20.45 -18.26
C VAL A 261 -40.32 -18.95 -18.20
N ALA A 262 -41.31 -18.10 -18.51
CA ALA A 262 -41.15 -16.65 -18.44
C ALA A 262 -40.91 -16.14 -17.00
N ILE A 263 -41.62 -16.68 -16.00
CA ILE A 263 -41.42 -16.32 -14.60
C ILE A 263 -40.07 -16.81 -14.08
N SER A 264 -39.65 -18.01 -14.49
CA SER A 264 -38.35 -18.56 -14.09
C SER A 264 -37.18 -17.77 -14.67
N SER A 265 -37.30 -17.30 -15.92
CA SER A 265 -36.28 -16.45 -16.54
C SER A 265 -36.21 -15.07 -15.91
N THR A 266 -37.35 -14.45 -15.58
CA THR A 266 -37.37 -13.17 -14.86
C THR A 266 -36.78 -13.31 -13.46
N TYR A 267 -37.13 -14.38 -12.73
CA TYR A 267 -36.55 -14.66 -11.41
C TYR A 267 -35.02 -14.81 -11.48
N ARG A 268 -34.52 -15.60 -12.44
CA ARG A 268 -33.06 -15.78 -12.64
C ARG A 268 -32.35 -14.46 -12.93
N ASN A 269 -32.95 -13.60 -13.76
CA ASN A 269 -32.38 -12.29 -14.07
C ASN A 269 -32.37 -11.37 -12.84
N LEU A 270 -33.45 -11.36 -12.06
CA LEU A 270 -33.53 -10.58 -10.81
C LEU A 270 -32.51 -11.08 -9.77
N GLU A 271 -32.32 -12.39 -9.67
CA GLU A 271 -31.33 -13.01 -8.77
C GLU A 271 -29.91 -12.63 -9.18
N GLU A 272 -29.59 -12.69 -10.48
CA GLU A 272 -28.30 -12.26 -11.01
C GLU A 272 -28.03 -10.77 -10.75
N GLN A 273 -29.07 -9.93 -10.90
CA GLN A 273 -28.99 -8.51 -10.57
C GLN A 273 -28.76 -8.28 -9.07
N ALA A 274 -29.52 -8.96 -8.20
CA ALA A 274 -29.37 -8.84 -6.76
C ALA A 274 -27.98 -9.29 -6.29
N SER A 275 -27.49 -10.43 -6.80
CA SER A 275 -26.16 -10.95 -6.51
C SER A 275 -25.04 -10.02 -7.01
N GLY A 276 -25.21 -9.42 -8.19
CA GLY A 276 -24.26 -8.45 -8.73
C GLY A 276 -24.21 -7.15 -7.92
N LEU A 277 -25.35 -6.65 -7.44
CA LEU A 277 -25.39 -5.49 -6.55
C LEU A 277 -24.78 -5.79 -5.17
N ASP A 278 -25.04 -6.98 -4.60
CA ASP A 278 -24.39 -7.40 -3.35
C ASP A 278 -22.86 -7.49 -3.49
N PHE A 279 -22.38 -7.97 -4.64
CA PHE A 279 -20.96 -7.98 -4.97
C PHE A 279 -20.38 -6.55 -4.98
N VAL A 280 -21.05 -5.60 -5.64
CA VAL A 280 -20.59 -4.20 -5.69
C VAL A 280 -20.61 -3.58 -4.30
N LEU A 281 -21.67 -3.77 -3.52
CA LEU A 281 -21.77 -3.26 -2.16
C LEU A 281 -20.64 -3.80 -1.26
N ARG A 282 -20.34 -5.09 -1.38
CA ARG A 282 -19.22 -5.71 -0.66
C ARG A 282 -17.89 -5.09 -1.03
N ARG A 283 -17.62 -4.92 -2.34
CA ARG A 283 -16.40 -4.27 -2.82
C ARG A 283 -16.29 -2.82 -2.36
N TYR A 284 -17.40 -2.10 -2.35
CA TYR A 284 -17.50 -0.73 -1.85
C TYR A 284 -17.08 -0.64 -0.37
N GLN A 285 -17.62 -1.51 0.49
CA GLN A 285 -17.27 -1.57 1.92
C GLN A 285 -15.82 -2.03 2.15
N GLN A 286 -15.39 -3.09 1.47
CA GLN A 286 -14.01 -3.61 1.55
C GLN A 286 -12.96 -2.61 1.05
N SER A 287 -13.35 -1.72 0.12
CA SER A 287 -12.48 -0.65 -0.38
C SER A 287 -12.58 0.64 0.42
N ASN A 288 -13.37 0.65 1.52
CA ASN A 288 -13.57 1.80 2.41
C ASN A 288 -14.20 3.01 1.73
N PHE A 289 -15.00 2.79 0.68
CA PHE A 289 -15.67 3.88 -0.04
C PHE A 289 -16.82 4.51 0.76
N ASP A 290 -17.20 3.89 1.89
CA ASP A 290 -18.13 4.37 2.93
C ASP A 290 -17.49 5.37 3.91
N SER A 291 -16.17 5.60 3.82
CA SER A 291 -15.48 6.60 4.62
C SER A 291 -15.90 8.02 4.25
N GLU A 292 -15.89 8.95 5.23
CA GLU A 292 -16.05 10.39 4.97
C GLU A 292 -14.97 10.97 4.06
N ARG A 293 -13.80 10.31 3.99
CA ARG A 293 -12.73 10.70 3.08
C ARG A 293 -12.97 10.25 1.65
N SER A 294 -13.88 9.32 1.42
CA SER A 294 -14.21 8.86 0.07
C SER A 294 -15.06 9.91 -0.64
N SER A 295 -14.63 10.31 -1.83
CA SER A 295 -15.35 11.23 -2.69
C SER A 295 -15.42 10.67 -4.11
N PHE A 296 -16.46 11.05 -4.85
CA PHE A 296 -16.60 10.71 -6.25
C PHE A 296 -16.49 11.97 -7.10
N GLU A 297 -16.01 11.83 -8.34
CA GLU A 297 -15.93 12.93 -9.29
C GLU A 297 -17.26 13.69 -9.42
N ASN A 298 -17.18 15.02 -9.54
CA ASN A 298 -18.36 15.87 -9.74
C ASN A 298 -19.10 15.46 -11.02
N GLY A 299 -20.39 15.15 -10.90
CA GLY A 299 -21.22 14.68 -12.02
C GLY A 299 -21.20 13.17 -12.24
N PHE A 300 -20.61 12.40 -11.31
CA PHE A 300 -20.81 10.96 -11.26
C PHE A 300 -22.25 10.62 -10.86
N ASP A 301 -23.01 10.08 -11.81
CA ASP A 301 -24.38 9.59 -11.60
C ASP A 301 -24.37 8.07 -11.45
N VAL A 302 -24.39 7.59 -10.20
CA VAL A 302 -24.39 6.16 -9.89
C VAL A 302 -25.67 5.46 -10.39
N ASP A 303 -26.79 6.17 -10.44
CA ASP A 303 -28.08 5.62 -10.84
C ASP A 303 -28.05 5.22 -12.32
N GLU A 304 -27.38 6.00 -13.18
CA GLU A 304 -27.20 5.64 -14.59
C GLU A 304 -26.45 4.30 -14.75
N TYR A 305 -25.38 4.10 -13.97
CA TYR A 305 -24.58 2.87 -14.04
C TYR A 305 -25.35 1.67 -13.50
N ILE A 306 -26.09 1.84 -12.40
CA ILE A 306 -26.97 0.80 -11.84
C ILE A 306 -28.05 0.45 -12.85
N ASP A 307 -28.66 1.42 -13.53
CA ASP A 307 -29.69 1.17 -14.54
C ASP A 307 -29.15 0.43 -15.77
N ARG A 308 -27.92 0.74 -16.21
CA ARG A 308 -27.24 -0.02 -17.28
C ARG A 308 -27.00 -1.47 -16.88
N PHE A 309 -26.57 -1.71 -15.64
CA PHE A 309 -26.42 -3.06 -15.09
C PHE A 309 -27.77 -3.79 -15.01
N ARG A 310 -28.82 -3.16 -14.49
CA ARG A 310 -30.18 -3.72 -14.44
C ARG A 310 -30.76 -4.03 -15.83
N LYS A 311 -30.35 -3.30 -16.86
CA LYS A 311 -30.72 -3.57 -18.26
C LYS A 311 -29.85 -4.67 -18.90
N GLY A 312 -28.86 -5.22 -18.19
CA GLY A 312 -27.94 -6.23 -18.70
C GLY A 312 -26.93 -5.70 -19.73
N VAL A 313 -26.77 -4.38 -19.83
CA VAL A 313 -25.78 -3.75 -20.75
C VAL A 313 -24.36 -3.89 -20.21
N THR A 314 -24.22 -4.06 -18.90
CA THR A 314 -22.96 -4.08 -18.18
C THR A 314 -23.02 -5.19 -17.14
N ASP A 315 -21.92 -5.90 -16.93
CA ASP A 315 -21.82 -6.93 -15.89
C ASP A 315 -21.42 -6.34 -14.53
N LYS A 316 -21.43 -7.17 -13.48
CA LYS A 316 -21.12 -6.73 -12.11
C LYS A 316 -19.69 -6.21 -11.96
N ASP A 317 -18.74 -6.79 -12.69
CA ASP A 317 -17.32 -6.42 -12.62
C ASP A 317 -17.07 -5.08 -13.30
N SER A 318 -17.70 -4.83 -14.44
CA SER A 318 -17.64 -3.56 -15.16
C SER A 318 -18.36 -2.43 -14.40
N LEU A 319 -19.48 -2.74 -13.73
CA LEU A 319 -20.14 -1.80 -12.80
C LEU A 319 -19.17 -1.38 -11.68
N TRP A 320 -18.52 -2.36 -11.03
CA TRP A 320 -17.53 -2.09 -9.99
C TRP A 320 -16.35 -1.26 -10.50
N GLN A 321 -15.79 -1.62 -11.67
CA GLN A 321 -14.69 -0.88 -12.27
C GLN A 321 -15.07 0.58 -12.56
N SER A 322 -16.29 0.82 -13.05
CA SER A 322 -16.80 2.17 -13.33
C SER A 322 -16.87 3.02 -12.05
N ILE A 323 -17.43 2.46 -10.98
CA ILE A 323 -17.50 3.11 -9.65
C ILE A 323 -16.09 3.39 -9.12
N ARG A 324 -15.22 2.38 -9.13
CA ARG A 324 -13.84 2.48 -8.62
C ARG A 324 -13.00 3.50 -9.37
N SER A 325 -13.17 3.60 -10.69
CA SER A 325 -12.36 4.50 -11.53
C SER A 325 -12.63 5.99 -11.29
N ARG A 326 -13.77 6.33 -10.67
CA ARG A 326 -14.21 7.71 -10.41
C ARG A 326 -14.24 8.06 -8.93
N GLN A 327 -13.64 7.21 -8.11
CA GLN A 327 -13.53 7.39 -6.67
C GLN A 327 -12.12 7.88 -6.34
N ASP A 328 -12.06 8.89 -5.49
CA ASP A 328 -10.82 9.41 -4.93
C ASP A 328 -10.99 9.63 -3.42
N PHE A 329 -9.90 9.42 -2.68
CA PHE A 329 -9.85 9.76 -1.26
C PHE A 329 -9.33 11.17 -1.06
N ALA A 330 -10.03 11.96 -0.24
CA ALA A 330 -9.56 13.24 0.23
C ALA A 330 -8.17 13.07 0.88
N PRO A 331 -7.17 13.86 0.46
CA PRO A 331 -5.81 13.70 0.94
C PRO A 331 -5.76 14.01 2.44
N THR A 332 -4.97 13.23 3.19
CA THR A 332 -4.71 13.56 4.60
C THR A 332 -4.04 14.93 4.72
N TRP A 333 -4.16 15.58 5.88
CA TRP A 333 -3.43 16.83 6.15
C TRP A 333 -1.92 16.71 5.85
N ILE A 334 -1.33 15.55 6.12
CA ILE A 334 0.08 15.26 5.84
C ILE A 334 0.34 15.16 4.33
N GLU A 335 -0.50 14.45 3.58
CA GLU A 335 -0.38 14.36 2.12
C GLU A 335 -0.51 15.73 1.44
N GLN A 336 -1.36 16.60 1.97
CA GLN A 336 -1.52 17.98 1.49
C GLN A 336 -0.27 18.84 1.71
N THR A 337 0.50 18.57 2.77
CA THR A 337 1.58 19.45 3.21
C THR A 337 2.98 18.96 2.86
N ALA A 338 3.19 17.64 2.78
CA ALA A 338 4.49 17.02 2.53
C ALA A 338 4.84 16.84 1.04
N GLY A 339 3.96 17.23 0.10
CA GLY A 339 4.23 17.25 -1.33
C GLY A 339 4.75 15.92 -1.90
N GLY A 340 3.88 14.92 -2.07
CA GLY A 340 4.20 13.63 -2.73
C GLY A 340 5.21 12.72 -2.01
N ALA A 341 5.98 13.23 -1.05
CA ALA A 341 6.96 12.49 -0.27
C ALA A 341 6.35 11.71 0.92
N SER A 342 5.08 11.97 1.26
CA SER A 342 4.33 11.31 2.35
C SER A 342 4.19 9.80 2.16
N ASN A 343 4.12 9.33 0.91
CA ASN A 343 3.90 7.92 0.56
C ASN A 343 5.05 6.98 0.95
N VAL A 344 6.19 7.51 1.44
CA VAL A 344 7.38 6.71 1.78
C VAL A 344 7.43 6.36 3.28
N LEU A 345 6.68 7.06 4.13
CA LEU A 345 6.71 6.89 5.58
C LEU A 345 5.51 6.08 6.06
N GLU A 346 5.76 4.88 6.58
CA GLU A 346 4.72 3.93 7.02
C GLU A 346 4.03 4.33 8.33
N HIS A 347 4.65 5.18 9.16
CA HIS A 347 4.15 5.51 10.50
C HIS A 347 3.66 6.97 10.62
N PRO A 348 2.47 7.24 11.20
CA PRO A 348 1.91 8.59 11.33
C PRO A 348 2.82 9.59 12.07
N LEU A 349 3.43 9.17 13.19
CA LEU A 349 4.38 10.00 13.95
C LEU A 349 5.64 10.38 13.14
N ALA A 350 6.16 9.46 12.31
CA ALA A 350 7.32 9.75 11.47
C ALA A 350 6.99 10.82 10.41
N GLN A 351 5.75 10.85 9.93
CA GLN A 351 5.27 11.86 9.01
C GLN A 351 5.12 13.25 9.68
N VAL A 352 4.56 13.30 10.89
CA VAL A 352 4.48 14.51 11.74
C VAL A 352 5.88 15.08 11.98
N LEU A 353 6.83 14.20 12.33
CA LEU A 353 8.22 14.58 12.56
C LEU A 353 8.88 15.14 11.29
N ALA A 354 8.77 14.44 10.16
CA ALA A 354 9.33 14.88 8.90
C ALA A 354 8.81 16.27 8.50
N GLN A 355 7.50 16.50 8.66
CA GLN A 355 6.89 17.79 8.36
C GLN A 355 7.37 18.90 9.31
N ALA A 356 7.44 18.63 10.61
CA ALA A 356 7.96 19.58 11.60
C ALA A 356 9.43 19.93 11.32
N MET A 357 10.24 18.95 10.92
CA MET A 357 11.63 19.18 10.53
C MET A 357 11.73 20.04 9.26
N VAL A 358 10.89 19.82 8.25
CA VAL A 358 10.85 20.65 7.03
C VAL A 358 10.49 22.10 7.37
N GLN A 359 9.49 22.33 8.23
CA GLN A 359 9.10 23.67 8.66
C GLN A 359 10.20 24.37 9.47
N ALA A 360 10.82 23.64 10.40
CA ALA A 360 11.93 24.15 11.21
C ALA A 360 13.19 24.45 10.36
N ALA A 361 13.56 23.54 9.45
CA ALA A 361 14.71 23.69 8.58
C ALA A 361 14.51 24.77 7.49
N GLY A 362 13.28 24.89 6.96
CA GLY A 362 12.92 25.96 6.02
C GLY A 362 13.11 27.35 6.65
N ALA A 363 12.75 27.52 7.92
CA ALA A 363 13.03 28.73 8.68
C ALA A 363 14.55 28.97 8.89
N ALA A 364 15.32 27.91 9.17
CA ALA A 364 16.77 28.00 9.35
C ALA A 364 17.51 28.38 8.04
N LEU A 365 17.10 27.81 6.90
CA LEU A 365 17.67 28.13 5.60
C LEU A 365 17.39 29.58 5.18
N GLN A 366 16.19 30.11 5.43
CA GLN A 366 15.88 31.53 5.21
C GLN A 366 16.73 32.46 6.09
N GLN A 367 16.99 32.09 7.34
CA GLN A 367 17.88 32.86 8.22
C GLN A 367 19.35 32.80 7.77
N SER A 368 19.82 31.66 7.23
CA SER A 368 21.16 31.53 6.66
C SER A 368 21.33 32.30 5.34
N ALA A 369 20.28 32.36 4.51
CA ALA A 369 20.21 33.20 3.31
C ALA A 369 20.27 34.70 3.69
N ASN A 370 19.56 35.12 4.73
CA ASN A 370 19.60 36.50 5.22
C ASN A 370 20.94 36.88 5.87
N ARG A 371 21.63 35.94 6.53
CA ARG A 371 23.00 36.13 7.06
C ARG A 371 24.08 36.14 5.97
N SER A 372 23.86 35.45 4.85
CA SER A 372 24.76 35.50 3.69
C SER A 372 24.54 36.72 2.81
N VAL A 373 23.33 37.29 2.79
CA VAL A 373 23.04 38.60 2.16
C VAL A 373 23.69 39.76 2.93
N THR A 374 23.76 39.70 4.26
CA THR A 374 24.42 40.74 5.09
C THR A 374 25.95 40.70 5.07
N ARG A 375 26.58 39.62 4.56
CA ARG A 375 28.03 39.59 4.26
C ARG A 375 28.37 39.93 2.81
N ARG A 376 27.37 40.22 1.97
CA ARG A 376 27.56 40.43 0.52
C ARG A 376 27.07 41.81 0.05
N THR A 377 27.26 42.84 0.86
CA THR A 377 27.27 44.24 0.40
C THR A 377 28.71 44.66 0.10
N GLY A 378 29.28 44.03 -0.92
CA GLY A 378 30.66 44.24 -1.35
C GLY A 378 30.96 43.49 -2.63
N GLN A 379 30.55 44.09 -3.76
CA GLN A 379 31.17 43.96 -5.07
C GLN A 379 30.82 42.73 -5.97
N HIS A 380 30.22 43.10 -7.11
CA HIS A 380 30.08 42.45 -8.43
C HIS A 380 29.10 41.29 -8.73
N ARG A 381 28.40 41.55 -9.84
CA ARG A 381 27.43 40.76 -10.64
C ARG A 381 28.02 39.47 -11.20
N GLY A 382 27.18 38.45 -11.32
CA GLY A 382 27.26 37.47 -12.42
C GLY A 382 26.91 36.02 -12.08
N GLY A 383 25.62 35.65 -12.23
CA GLY A 383 25.21 34.42 -12.91
C GLY A 383 25.10 33.08 -12.15
N THR A 384 23.96 32.43 -12.38
CA THR A 384 23.62 31.00 -12.17
C THR A 384 23.42 30.50 -10.74
N GLY A 385 22.17 30.61 -10.27
CA GLY A 385 21.66 29.87 -9.13
C GLY A 385 21.53 28.40 -9.46
N ILE A 386 22.36 27.59 -8.81
CA ILE A 386 22.22 26.13 -8.81
C ILE A 386 21.08 25.81 -7.81
N PRO A 387 20.04 25.05 -8.19
CA PRO A 387 19.05 24.60 -7.23
C PRO A 387 19.73 23.67 -6.22
N VAL A 388 19.71 24.05 -4.94
CA VAL A 388 20.12 23.17 -3.85
C VAL A 388 19.01 22.13 -3.70
N ASN A 389 19.24 20.94 -4.27
CA ASN A 389 18.37 19.79 -4.04
C ASN A 389 18.66 19.31 -2.61
N ILE A 390 17.82 19.70 -1.66
CA ILE A 390 17.91 19.28 -0.26
C ILE A 390 17.57 17.79 -0.23
N PRO A 391 18.46 16.90 0.24
CA PRO A 391 18.10 15.51 0.47
C PRO A 391 16.98 15.46 1.51
N THR A 392 15.91 14.73 1.24
CA THR A 392 14.98 14.34 2.30
C THR A 392 15.75 13.51 3.32
N PRO A 393 15.58 13.77 4.64
CA PRO A 393 16.28 13.01 5.67
C PRO A 393 16.04 11.51 5.46
N ARG A 394 17.11 10.73 5.41
CA ARG A 394 17.01 9.27 5.27
C ARG A 394 16.47 8.65 6.56
N PHE A 395 15.15 8.54 6.67
CA PHE A 395 14.51 7.75 7.72
C PHE A 395 14.81 6.26 7.51
N ARG A 396 15.14 5.58 8.61
CA ARG A 396 15.43 4.14 8.60
C ARG A 396 14.15 3.37 8.23
N ARG A 397 14.17 2.64 7.11
CA ARG A 397 13.12 1.64 6.82
C ARG A 397 13.25 0.50 7.82
N THR A 398 12.30 0.39 8.74
CA THR A 398 12.13 -0.82 9.55
C THR A 398 11.59 -1.91 8.63
N ASN A 399 12.38 -2.95 8.37
CA ASN A 399 11.95 -4.10 7.58
C ASN A 399 10.76 -4.80 8.26
N SER A 400 9.56 -4.64 7.70
CA SER A 400 8.42 -5.54 7.91
C SER A 400 8.08 -6.22 6.58
N PRO A 401 7.57 -7.47 6.61
CA PRO A 401 7.43 -8.27 5.40
C PRO A 401 6.40 -7.66 4.44
N SER A 402 6.86 -7.40 3.21
CA SER A 402 6.06 -7.02 2.06
C SER A 402 5.00 -8.09 1.78
N PHE A 403 3.73 -7.73 1.96
CA PHE A 403 2.61 -8.44 1.37
C PHE A 403 1.87 -7.48 0.43
N GLY A 404 1.86 -7.85 -0.86
CA GLY A 404 0.78 -7.56 -1.82
C GLY A 404 0.41 -6.10 -2.06
N GLY A 405 0.88 -5.55 -3.18
CA GLY A 405 0.59 -4.19 -3.61
C GLY A 405 -0.90 -3.85 -3.75
N GLY A 406 -1.21 -2.64 -3.31
CA GLY A 406 -2.43 -1.91 -3.62
C GLY A 406 -2.18 -0.43 -3.30
N GLN A 407 -1.78 0.35 -4.30
CA GLN A 407 -1.85 1.81 -4.25
C GLN A 407 -3.32 2.20 -4.11
N GLY A 408 -3.69 2.81 -2.99
CA GLY A 408 -5.03 3.34 -2.76
C GLY A 408 -5.12 3.91 -1.35
N GLY A 409 -5.31 5.22 -1.25
CA GLY A 409 -5.36 6.00 0.00
C GLY A 409 -6.61 5.77 0.87
N GLY A 410 -7.12 4.53 0.94
CA GLY A 410 -8.14 4.11 1.87
C GLY A 410 -7.52 3.15 2.90
N PHE A 411 -7.81 3.36 4.19
CA PHE A 411 -7.27 2.62 5.36
C PHE A 411 -6.71 1.23 5.01
N THR A 412 -5.42 1.12 4.74
CA THR A 412 -4.82 -0.15 4.31
C THR A 412 -4.53 -0.99 5.53
N SER A 413 -5.47 -1.90 5.88
CA SER A 413 -5.47 -2.70 7.12
C SER A 413 -5.50 -1.81 8.38
N GLY A 414 -5.81 -2.32 9.57
CA GLY A 414 -5.79 -1.53 10.82
C GLY A 414 -4.53 -0.69 11.06
N LYS A 415 -3.43 -0.99 10.34
CA LYS A 415 -2.19 -0.20 10.29
C LYS A 415 -2.32 1.20 9.68
N GLY A 416 -3.32 1.41 8.82
CA GLY A 416 -3.57 2.65 8.08
C GLY A 416 -4.68 3.51 8.68
N PHE A 417 -4.94 3.36 9.98
CA PHE A 417 -5.86 4.19 10.74
C PHE A 417 -5.51 5.67 10.75
#